data_AF-A0ABD2MRB4-F1
#
_entry.id   AF-A0ABD2MRB4-F1
#
_cell.length_a   1.000
_cell.length_b   1.000
_cell.length_c   1.000
_cell.angle_alpha   90.00
_cell.angle_beta   90.00
_cell.angle_gamma   90.00
#
_symmetry.space_group_name_H-M   'P 1'
#
loop_
_entity.id
_entity.type
_entity.pdbx_description
1 polymer ?
#
loop_
_entity_poly.entity_id
_entity_poly.type
_entity_poly.pdbx_seq_one_letter_code
_entity_poly.pdbx_strand_id
1 'polypeptide(L)'
;MPPKKRPNLTTRKGSRRNMHKLLADNPTQSCQVTSSLAVQPLTIVRGSWHQGAARYEFFPSNRQCTANAAVALAYNTVFRCSDWSSRTVDSLLDFGDRLYRKSDSTRRASGYTGNSPHLMVSEVFPNFIIKNFAFTLTLDDNLTLFGQMGIEIGVEFGDNVVSLENGLIRLFQANFNSIIFTAASLSIAILNIEPFYYVFDSHSRDEAGMHAEPTVGRACLLKFHDLFSLVNYLLNFYINDAEFNLFPIIIQASQILPNFNFQNYFCLSMNIASSTTFVEPGRVERICIDGDNNLSRASIRRTPLITSAQMCSGPSLDKIKLTLRSCHWTART
;
A
#
# COMPACT_ATOMS: atom_id res chain seq x y z
N MET A 1 27.65 -60.94 -29.08
CA MET A 1 28.61 -61.23 -27.98
C MET A 1 30.02 -60.99 -28.50
N PRO A 2 30.98 -60.41 -27.75
CA PRO A 2 31.15 -60.44 -26.29
C PRO A 2 30.91 -59.07 -25.59
N PRO A 3 30.92 -59.01 -24.24
CA PRO A 3 30.32 -57.92 -23.46
C PRO A 3 31.35 -56.87 -23.02
N LYS A 4 30.95 -55.59 -22.95
CA LYS A 4 31.69 -54.58 -22.18
C LYS A 4 30.87 -54.16 -20.96
N LYS A 5 31.56 -54.27 -19.81
CA LYS A 5 31.11 -54.26 -18.44
C LYS A 5 30.53 -52.90 -18.02
N ARG A 6 29.42 -52.90 -17.30
CA ARG A 6 28.98 -51.77 -16.45
C ARG A 6 29.91 -51.67 -15.24
N PRO A 7 30.36 -50.47 -14.82
CA PRO A 7 30.84 -50.26 -13.46
C PRO A 7 29.72 -49.70 -12.57
N ASN A 8 29.76 -50.18 -11.33
CA ASN A 8 28.77 -50.06 -10.27
C ASN A 8 28.61 -48.65 -9.70
N LEU A 9 27.36 -48.37 -9.34
CA LEU A 9 26.94 -47.37 -8.37
C LEU A 9 27.61 -47.69 -7.02
N THR A 10 28.56 -46.86 -6.59
CA THR A 10 29.02 -46.85 -5.20
C THR A 10 28.77 -45.46 -4.61
N THR A 11 28.03 -45.48 -3.52
CA THR A 11 27.56 -44.36 -2.72
C THR A 11 28.73 -43.60 -2.11
N ARG A 12 29.05 -42.41 -2.64
CA ARG A 12 29.94 -41.47 -1.96
C ARG A 12 29.15 -40.61 -0.97
N LYS A 13 29.17 -41.03 0.30
CA LYS A 13 29.01 -40.12 1.44
C LYS A 13 30.19 -39.13 1.41
N GLY A 14 29.95 -37.93 0.86
CA GLY A 14 30.90 -36.82 0.83
C GLY A 14 30.85 -36.01 2.13
N SER A 15 31.96 -36.01 2.83
CA SER A 15 32.24 -35.38 4.12
C SER A 15 32.02 -33.85 4.12
N ARG A 16 31.18 -33.37 5.05
CA ARG A 16 30.94 -31.95 5.42
C ARG A 16 32.14 -31.31 6.15
N ARG A 17 33.37 -31.51 5.70
CA ARG A 17 34.54 -30.85 6.29
C ARG A 17 35.52 -30.47 5.21
N ASN A 18 35.43 -29.22 4.74
CA ASN A 18 36.55 -28.35 4.36
C ASN A 18 36.07 -27.12 3.57
N MET A 19 35.16 -26.31 4.15
CA MET A 19 34.81 -24.99 3.60
C MET A 19 35.50 -23.83 4.34
N HIS A 20 36.28 -24.12 5.38
CA HIS A 20 37.00 -23.12 6.20
C HIS A 20 38.47 -22.89 5.79
N LYS A 21 38.91 -23.39 4.63
CA LYS A 21 40.33 -23.30 4.22
C LYS A 21 40.59 -22.71 2.82
N LEU A 22 39.59 -22.09 2.22
CA LEU A 22 39.69 -21.41 0.91
C LEU A 22 39.40 -19.89 0.99
N LEU A 23 39.38 -19.32 2.19
CA LEU A 23 39.16 -17.88 2.44
C LEU A 23 40.38 -17.15 3.05
N ALA A 24 41.55 -17.78 3.05
CA ALA A 24 42.79 -17.15 3.48
C ALA A 24 43.75 -17.20 2.29
N ASP A 25 43.75 -16.11 1.51
CA ASP A 25 44.87 -15.60 0.69
C ASP A 25 44.30 -14.75 -0.46
N ASN A 26 43.84 -13.54 -0.12
CA ASN A 26 43.88 -12.41 -1.05
C ASN A 26 43.92 -11.12 -0.21
N PRO A 27 44.98 -10.30 -0.30
CA PRO A 27 45.06 -9.07 0.45
C PRO A 27 43.94 -8.13 -0.02
N THR A 28 43.08 -7.76 0.92
CA THR A 28 42.05 -6.74 0.81
C THR A 28 42.61 -5.49 0.16
N GLN A 29 42.41 -5.36 -1.15
CA GLN A 29 42.36 -4.07 -1.80
C GLN A 29 41.05 -3.46 -1.37
N SER A 30 41.12 -2.62 -0.34
CA SER A 30 40.02 -1.78 0.08
C SER A 30 39.51 -1.02 -1.14
N CYS A 31 38.34 -1.42 -1.67
CA CYS A 31 37.57 -0.51 -2.50
C CYS A 31 37.25 0.67 -1.61
N GLN A 32 38.01 1.75 -1.78
CA GLN A 32 37.62 3.05 -1.29
C GLN A 32 36.30 3.34 -2.00
N VAL A 33 35.20 3.21 -1.26
CA VAL A 33 33.91 3.77 -1.63
C VAL A 33 34.21 5.23 -1.92
N THR A 34 34.26 5.58 -3.20
CA THR A 34 34.31 6.97 -3.64
C THR A 34 33.17 7.66 -2.93
N SER A 35 33.48 8.74 -2.19
CA SER A 35 32.49 9.48 -1.42
C SER A 35 31.28 9.74 -2.29
N SER A 36 30.17 9.04 -2.01
CA SER A 36 28.93 9.24 -2.73
C SER A 36 28.59 10.71 -2.60
N LEU A 37 28.38 11.40 -3.72
CA LEU A 37 27.68 12.68 -3.68
C LEU A 37 26.38 12.39 -2.94
N ALA A 38 26.25 12.88 -1.72
CA ALA A 38 25.08 12.64 -0.90
C ALA A 38 23.87 13.18 -1.68
N VAL A 39 23.08 12.27 -2.26
CA VAL A 39 21.92 12.66 -3.05
C VAL A 39 20.85 13.09 -2.07
N GLN A 40 20.60 14.40 -2.03
CA GLN A 40 19.66 15.01 -1.09
C GLN A 40 18.31 15.26 -1.76
N PRO A 41 17.21 15.23 -0.99
CA PRO A 41 15.92 15.71 -1.47
C PRO A 41 16.00 17.18 -1.92
N LEU A 42 15.28 17.53 -2.98
CA LEU A 42 15.12 18.91 -3.47
C LEU A 42 14.52 19.82 -2.39
N THR A 43 13.50 19.32 -1.71
CA THR A 43 12.77 20.03 -0.66
C THR A 43 12.27 19.04 0.37
N ILE A 44 12.24 19.45 1.63
CA ILE A 44 11.70 18.67 2.74
C ILE A 44 10.68 19.52 3.49
N VAL A 45 9.44 19.07 3.53
CA VAL A 45 8.40 19.65 4.39
C VAL A 45 8.28 18.79 5.63
N ARG A 46 8.65 19.33 6.79
CA ARG A 46 8.63 18.60 8.07
C ARG A 46 7.34 18.92 8.83
N GLY A 47 6.74 17.91 9.44
CA GLY A 47 5.69 18.11 10.44
C GLY A 47 6.24 18.78 11.70
N SER A 48 5.41 18.91 12.72
CA SER A 48 5.81 19.32 14.06
C SER A 48 6.23 18.11 14.91
N TRP A 49 5.75 16.90 14.57
CA TRP A 49 6.04 15.64 15.24
C TRP A 49 6.14 14.47 14.26
N HIS A 50 6.37 13.26 14.78
CA HIS A 50 6.37 12.01 14.01
C HIS A 50 5.36 11.02 14.62
N GLN A 51 5.15 9.87 13.98
CA GLN A 51 4.15 8.89 14.41
C GLN A 51 4.39 8.28 15.80
N GLY A 52 5.62 8.37 16.34
CA GLY A 52 5.97 7.88 17.67
C GLY A 52 5.72 8.90 18.79
N ALA A 53 5.20 10.09 18.46
CA ALA A 53 4.93 11.13 19.43
C ALA A 53 3.90 10.69 20.49
N ALA A 54 4.09 11.18 21.72
CA ALA A 54 3.28 10.79 22.89
C ALA A 54 1.77 10.97 22.70
N ARG A 55 1.35 11.91 21.85
CA ARG A 55 -0.07 12.19 21.54
C ARG A 55 -0.84 11.03 20.91
N TYR A 56 -0.15 10.10 20.24
CA TYR A 56 -0.78 8.93 19.63
C TYR A 56 -0.92 7.79 20.64
N GLU A 57 -1.37 8.15 21.85
CA GLU A 57 -1.39 7.37 23.08
C GLU A 57 -1.84 5.92 22.88
N PHE A 58 -0.88 5.02 22.69
CA PHE A 58 -0.92 3.59 23.00
C PHE A 58 0.50 3.12 23.20
N PHE A 59 0.72 2.11 24.05
CA PHE A 59 2.02 1.47 24.17
C PHE A 59 2.04 0.13 23.40
N PRO A 60 3.07 -0.09 22.58
CA PRO A 60 3.93 0.93 21.98
C PRO A 60 3.19 1.70 20.88
N SER A 61 3.41 3.02 20.85
CA SER A 61 3.07 3.91 19.73
C SER A 61 3.96 3.53 18.53
N ASN A 62 3.91 4.25 17.41
CA ASN A 62 4.81 3.99 16.26
C ASN A 62 4.46 2.70 15.47
N ARG A 63 3.18 2.33 15.38
CA ARG A 63 2.66 1.14 14.66
C ARG A 63 1.80 1.48 13.45
N GLN A 64 1.49 2.76 13.26
CA GLN A 64 0.52 3.26 12.30
C GLN A 64 1.11 3.61 10.92
N CYS A 65 2.37 3.25 10.65
CA CYS A 65 3.09 3.68 9.43
C CYS A 65 2.36 3.30 8.13
N THR A 66 1.85 2.06 8.03
CA THR A 66 1.06 1.61 6.87
C THR A 66 -0.20 2.44 6.66
N ALA A 67 -0.90 2.78 7.75
CA ALA A 67 -2.11 3.61 7.70
C ALA A 67 -1.79 5.08 7.38
N ASN A 68 -0.69 5.61 7.93
CA ASN A 68 -0.17 6.94 7.59
C ASN A 68 0.18 7.04 6.10
N ALA A 69 0.85 6.03 5.54
CA ALA A 69 1.17 5.96 4.12
C ALA A 69 -0.11 5.93 3.27
N ALA A 70 -1.07 5.04 3.59
CA ALA A 70 -2.36 4.96 2.91
C ALA A 70 -3.13 6.30 2.92
N VAL A 71 -3.16 6.98 4.06
CA VAL A 71 -3.77 8.30 4.20
C VAL A 71 -3.07 9.35 3.34
N ALA A 72 -1.74 9.36 3.31
CA ALA A 72 -0.97 10.30 2.48
C ALA A 72 -1.26 10.11 1.00
N LEU A 73 -1.26 8.86 0.51
CA LEU A 73 -1.61 8.55 -0.88
C LEU A 73 -3.03 9.01 -1.19
N ALA A 74 -4.00 8.72 -0.30
CA ALA A 74 -5.39 9.10 -0.51
C ALA A 74 -5.59 10.61 -0.51
N TYR A 75 -4.96 11.31 0.42
CA TYR A 75 -5.03 12.76 0.50
C TYR A 75 -4.49 13.44 -0.75
N ASN A 76 -3.43 12.88 -1.37
CA ASN A 76 -2.86 13.43 -2.60
C ASN A 76 -3.83 13.41 -3.80
N THR A 77 -4.81 12.49 -3.82
CA THR A 77 -5.81 12.43 -4.91
C THR A 77 -6.76 13.64 -4.95
N VAL A 78 -6.88 14.38 -3.84
CA VAL A 78 -7.75 15.56 -3.72
C VAL A 78 -7.00 16.85 -3.38
N PHE A 79 -5.85 16.75 -2.70
CA PHE A 79 -4.98 17.87 -2.34
C PHE A 79 -3.53 17.52 -2.65
N ARG A 80 -2.97 18.11 -3.71
CA ARG A 80 -1.64 17.77 -4.24
C ARG A 80 -0.53 17.93 -3.20
N CYS A 81 0.37 16.96 -3.15
CA CYS A 81 1.51 16.94 -2.22
C CYS A 81 2.49 18.10 -2.41
N SER A 82 2.53 18.71 -3.61
CA SER A 82 3.29 19.94 -3.87
C SER A 82 2.88 21.11 -2.96
N ASP A 83 1.64 21.10 -2.47
CA ASP A 83 1.05 22.20 -1.70
C ASP A 83 0.97 21.86 -0.20
N TRP A 84 1.53 20.72 0.22
CA TRP A 84 1.49 20.31 1.61
C TRP A 84 2.39 21.19 2.47
N SER A 85 1.85 21.56 3.63
CA SER A 85 2.56 22.31 4.66
C SER A 85 2.91 21.39 5.84
N SER A 86 3.69 21.91 6.79
CA SER A 86 3.93 21.24 8.08
C SER A 86 2.62 20.82 8.77
N ARG A 87 1.61 21.69 8.75
CA ARG A 87 0.26 21.39 9.28
C ARG A 87 -0.43 20.26 8.52
N THR A 88 -0.19 20.15 7.21
CA THR A 88 -0.72 19.05 6.41
C THR A 88 -0.08 17.73 6.85
N VAL A 89 1.25 17.67 6.98
CA VAL A 89 1.98 16.50 7.47
C VAL A 89 1.45 16.05 8.84
N ASP A 90 1.29 16.99 9.77
CA ASP A 90 0.71 16.73 11.09
C ASP A 90 -0.72 16.15 11.01
N SER A 91 -1.56 16.71 10.14
CA SER A 91 -2.92 16.23 9.92
C SER A 91 -2.95 14.82 9.34
N LEU A 92 -2.02 14.48 8.43
CA LEU A 92 -1.93 13.14 7.86
C LEU A 92 -1.62 12.10 8.93
N LEU A 93 -0.76 12.43 9.89
CA LEU A 93 -0.48 11.56 11.04
C LEU A 93 -1.72 11.38 11.93
N ASP A 94 -2.48 12.44 12.20
CA ASP A 94 -3.73 12.36 12.98
C ASP A 94 -4.79 11.48 12.29
N PHE A 95 -4.94 11.62 10.95
CA PHE A 95 -5.84 10.77 10.18
C PHE A 95 -5.36 9.32 10.09
N GLY A 96 -4.05 9.12 9.91
CA GLY A 96 -3.45 7.78 9.83
C GLY A 96 -3.52 7.02 11.14
N ASP A 97 -3.35 7.68 12.29
CA ASP A 97 -3.57 7.08 13.60
C ASP A 97 -5.03 6.64 13.81
N ARG A 98 -6.00 7.48 13.41
CA ARG A 98 -7.43 7.09 13.42
C ARG A 98 -7.72 5.90 12.52
N LEU A 99 -7.13 5.87 11.32
CA LEU A 99 -7.28 4.76 10.37
C LEU A 99 -6.65 3.48 10.91
N TYR A 100 -5.47 3.57 11.53
CA TYR A 100 -4.81 2.43 12.18
C TYR A 100 -5.71 1.83 13.27
N ARG A 101 -6.24 2.65 14.18
CA ARG A 101 -7.13 2.19 15.26
C ARG A 101 -8.38 1.49 14.71
N LYS A 102 -8.99 2.04 13.65
CA LYS A 102 -10.13 1.41 12.99
C LYS A 102 -9.74 0.07 12.34
N SER A 103 -8.59 0.02 11.67
CA SER A 103 -8.07 -1.18 11.02
C SER A 103 -7.78 -2.29 12.04
N ASP A 104 -7.03 -1.98 13.10
CA ASP A 104 -6.70 -2.94 14.16
C ASP A 104 -7.95 -3.45 14.89
N SER A 105 -8.93 -2.58 15.19
CA SER A 105 -10.20 -3.02 15.79
C SER A 105 -10.97 -3.98 14.88
N THR A 106 -10.97 -3.73 13.56
CA THR A 106 -11.67 -4.57 12.58
C THR A 106 -10.95 -5.90 12.39
N ARG A 107 -9.62 -5.88 12.31
CA ARG A 107 -8.75 -7.06 12.26
C ARG A 107 -8.96 -7.96 13.48
N ARG A 108 -9.00 -7.42 14.70
CA ARG A 108 -9.26 -8.22 15.90
C ARG A 108 -10.67 -8.79 15.94
N ALA A 109 -11.66 -8.03 15.47
CA ALA A 109 -13.05 -8.47 15.42
C ALA A 109 -13.28 -9.62 14.42
N SER A 110 -12.44 -9.78 13.39
CA SER A 110 -12.51 -10.92 12.46
C SER A 110 -11.96 -12.23 13.04
N GLY A 111 -11.53 -12.25 14.30
CA GLY A 111 -10.95 -13.42 14.95
C GLY A 111 -9.46 -13.61 14.68
N TYR A 112 -8.77 -12.60 14.15
CA TYR A 112 -7.32 -12.63 14.01
C TYR A 112 -6.64 -12.77 15.38
N THR A 113 -5.92 -13.87 15.57
CA THR A 113 -5.17 -14.20 16.79
C THR A 113 -3.68 -13.84 16.70
N GLY A 114 -3.25 -13.23 15.59
CA GLY A 114 -1.86 -12.85 15.42
C GLY A 114 -1.47 -11.71 16.36
N ASN A 115 -0.23 -11.77 16.83
CA ASN A 115 0.31 -10.79 17.77
C ASN A 115 1.03 -9.63 17.07
N SER A 116 1.03 -9.57 15.73
CA SER A 116 1.73 -8.52 15.00
C SER A 116 1.08 -7.15 15.26
N PRO A 117 1.83 -6.20 15.82
CA PRO A 117 1.30 -4.88 16.09
C PRO A 117 1.19 -4.00 14.84
N HIS A 118 1.91 -4.34 13.78
CA HIS A 118 1.93 -3.59 12.52
C HIS A 118 0.89 -4.17 11.57
N LEU A 119 0.25 -3.29 10.81
CA LEU A 119 -0.72 -3.68 9.79
C LEU A 119 0.02 -4.08 8.52
N MET A 120 -0.34 -5.21 7.94
CA MET A 120 -0.12 -5.43 6.51
C MET A 120 -0.97 -4.44 5.69
N VAL A 121 -0.59 -4.15 4.46
CA VAL A 121 -1.37 -3.25 3.58
C VAL A 121 -2.81 -3.76 3.40
N SER A 122 -2.98 -5.08 3.25
CA SER A 122 -4.28 -5.75 3.15
C SER A 122 -5.14 -5.68 4.42
N GLU A 123 -4.54 -5.33 5.57
CA GLU A 123 -5.24 -5.16 6.85
C GLU A 123 -5.69 -3.71 7.08
N VAL A 124 -5.26 -2.76 6.25
CA VAL A 124 -5.72 -1.37 6.32
C VAL A 124 -7.20 -1.32 5.94
N PHE A 125 -8.01 -0.69 6.80
CA PHE A 125 -9.44 -0.55 6.55
C PHE A 125 -9.66 0.25 5.25
N PRO A 126 -10.29 -0.35 4.22
CA PRO A 126 -10.20 0.19 2.87
C PRO A 126 -11.04 1.44 2.65
N ASN A 127 -12.07 1.67 3.48
CA ASN A 127 -13.01 2.78 3.31
C ASN A 127 -12.89 3.78 4.46
N PHE A 128 -12.52 5.02 4.16
CA PHE A 128 -12.37 6.04 5.21
C PHE A 128 -12.71 7.44 4.69
N ILE A 129 -12.91 8.36 5.64
CA ILE A 129 -13.28 9.75 5.34
C ILE A 129 -12.20 10.68 5.87
N ILE A 130 -11.76 11.59 5.01
CA ILE A 130 -10.91 12.72 5.39
C ILE A 130 -11.61 14.00 4.96
N LYS A 131 -11.83 14.92 5.91
CA LYS A 131 -12.63 16.13 5.71
C LYS A 131 -14.02 15.78 5.13
N ASN A 132 -14.34 16.25 3.94
CA ASN A 132 -15.59 16.01 3.21
C ASN A 132 -15.40 15.07 2.00
N PHE A 133 -14.39 14.19 2.03
CA PHE A 133 -14.15 13.20 0.98
C PHE A 133 -14.17 11.79 1.55
N ALA A 134 -14.90 10.89 0.88
CA ALA A 134 -14.85 9.46 1.11
C ALA A 134 -13.80 8.84 0.17
N PHE A 135 -12.97 7.97 0.71
CA PHE A 135 -11.92 7.26 -0.01
C PHE A 135 -12.15 5.76 0.07
N THR A 136 -11.85 5.08 -1.03
CA THR A 136 -11.75 3.62 -1.11
C THR A 136 -10.36 3.27 -1.61
N LEU A 137 -9.63 2.52 -0.80
CA LEU A 137 -8.32 1.97 -1.09
C LEU A 137 -8.48 0.55 -1.64
N THR A 138 -7.78 0.25 -2.73
CA THR A 138 -7.70 -1.10 -3.30
C THR A 138 -6.24 -1.41 -3.60
N LEU A 139 -5.77 -2.54 -3.07
CA LEU A 139 -4.45 -3.10 -3.39
C LEU A 139 -4.57 -3.90 -4.69
N ASP A 140 -3.64 -3.69 -5.63
CA ASP A 140 -3.49 -4.58 -6.77
C ASP A 140 -2.49 -5.70 -6.42
N ASP A 141 -3.02 -6.81 -5.90
CA ASP A 141 -2.23 -7.97 -5.48
C ASP A 141 -1.43 -8.58 -6.65
N ASN A 142 -1.94 -8.48 -7.89
CA ASN A 142 -1.28 -9.07 -9.07
C ASN A 142 -0.02 -8.30 -9.47
N LEU A 143 0.07 -7.03 -9.09
CA LEU A 143 1.20 -6.15 -9.40
C LEU A 143 2.03 -5.79 -8.17
N THR A 144 1.76 -6.42 -7.03
CA THR A 144 2.64 -6.31 -5.85
C THR A 144 3.99 -6.95 -6.17
N LEU A 145 5.07 -6.18 -5.97
CA LEU A 145 6.43 -6.64 -6.28
C LEU A 145 7.20 -6.88 -5.00
N PHE A 146 7.91 -8.00 -4.97
CA PHE A 146 8.88 -8.34 -3.94
C PHE A 146 10.30 -8.13 -4.48
N GLY A 147 11.18 -7.62 -3.63
CA GLY A 147 12.56 -7.38 -4.01
C GLY A 147 13.51 -7.37 -2.82
N GLN A 148 14.79 -7.19 -3.11
CA GLN A 148 15.85 -7.11 -2.10
C GLN A 148 16.74 -5.89 -2.37
N MET A 149 17.10 -5.19 -1.29
CA MET A 149 17.94 -4.00 -1.31
C MET A 149 19.38 -4.36 -1.64
N GLY A 150 20.06 -3.51 -2.41
CA GLY A 150 21.46 -3.71 -2.79
C GLY A 150 21.69 -4.63 -4.00
N ILE A 151 20.63 -5.12 -4.65
CA ILE A 151 20.74 -5.79 -5.95
C ILE A 151 21.08 -4.76 -7.03
N GLU A 152 22.13 -5.04 -7.82
CA GLU A 152 22.50 -4.20 -8.97
C GLU A 152 21.36 -4.09 -10.00
N ILE A 153 21.27 -2.93 -10.63
CA ILE A 153 20.27 -2.64 -11.66
C ILE A 153 20.37 -3.67 -12.79
N GLY A 154 19.24 -4.25 -13.19
CA GLY A 154 19.19 -5.24 -14.27
C GLY A 154 19.54 -6.67 -13.86
N VAL A 155 19.88 -6.92 -12.59
CA VAL A 155 20.02 -8.28 -12.06
C VAL A 155 18.67 -8.74 -11.50
N GLU A 156 18.08 -9.75 -12.13
CA GLU A 156 16.86 -10.41 -11.64
C GLU A 156 17.25 -11.77 -11.06
N PHE A 157 16.94 -12.00 -9.79
CA PHE A 157 17.19 -13.28 -9.11
C PHE A 157 15.94 -14.15 -9.23
N GLY A 158 15.86 -14.94 -10.31
CA GLY A 158 14.66 -15.69 -10.65
C GLY A 158 13.50 -14.79 -11.04
N ASP A 159 12.34 -15.38 -11.38
CA ASP A 159 11.24 -14.66 -12.01
C ASP A 159 10.51 -13.65 -11.09
N ASN A 160 10.83 -13.61 -9.79
CA ASN A 160 9.99 -12.95 -8.76
C ASN A 160 10.72 -11.97 -7.83
N VAL A 161 12.02 -11.70 -8.01
CA VAL A 161 12.78 -10.77 -7.16
C VAL A 161 13.33 -9.63 -8.00
N VAL A 162 12.94 -8.39 -7.69
CA VAL A 162 13.37 -7.19 -8.43
C VAL A 162 14.31 -6.30 -7.62
N SER A 163 15.17 -5.54 -8.30
CA SER A 163 15.83 -4.38 -7.69
C SER A 163 14.82 -3.26 -7.43
N LEU A 164 15.11 -2.38 -6.48
CA LEU A 164 14.21 -1.27 -6.11
C LEU A 164 13.91 -0.36 -7.30
N GLU A 165 14.93 -0.01 -8.08
CA GLU A 165 14.77 0.83 -9.27
C GLU A 165 13.89 0.16 -10.32
N ASN A 166 14.16 -1.12 -10.66
CA ASN A 166 13.36 -1.86 -11.63
C ASN A 166 11.91 -2.01 -11.17
N GLY A 167 11.69 -2.27 -9.87
CA GLY A 167 10.34 -2.37 -9.31
C GLY A 167 9.55 -1.07 -9.45
N LEU A 168 10.17 0.07 -9.14
CA LEU A 168 9.55 1.38 -9.31
C LEU A 168 9.30 1.71 -10.79
N ILE A 169 10.26 1.43 -11.68
CA ILE A 169 10.08 1.61 -13.14
C ILE A 169 8.88 0.81 -13.64
N ARG A 170 8.79 -0.48 -13.30
CA ARG A 170 7.69 -1.37 -13.73
C ARG A 170 6.34 -0.82 -13.28
N LEU A 171 6.22 -0.38 -12.04
CA LEU A 171 4.96 0.17 -11.49
C LEU A 171 4.60 1.51 -12.13
N PHE A 172 5.56 2.41 -12.32
CA PHE A 172 5.30 3.70 -12.97
C PHE A 172 4.92 3.54 -14.44
N GLN A 173 5.56 2.62 -15.17
CA GLN A 173 5.18 2.28 -16.56
C GLN A 173 3.77 1.65 -16.65
N ALA A 174 3.34 0.95 -15.60
CA ALA A 174 1.97 0.45 -15.46
C ALA A 174 0.99 1.52 -14.94
N ASN A 175 1.38 2.81 -14.90
CA ASN A 175 0.59 3.96 -14.45
C ASN A 175 0.21 3.96 -12.96
N PHE A 176 0.98 3.27 -12.10
CA PHE A 176 0.78 3.33 -10.65
C PHE A 176 1.56 4.47 -10.01
N ASN A 177 0.87 5.59 -9.78
CA ASN A 177 1.47 6.79 -9.18
C ASN A 177 1.41 6.83 -7.65
N SER A 178 0.87 5.79 -7.02
CA SER A 178 0.67 5.69 -5.57
C SER A 178 1.10 4.31 -5.10
N ILE A 179 2.18 4.26 -4.33
CA ILE A 179 2.81 3.01 -3.89
C ILE A 179 3.05 3.09 -2.38
N ILE A 180 2.70 2.04 -1.64
CA ILE A 180 3.22 1.83 -0.30
C ILE A 180 4.48 0.99 -0.43
N PHE A 181 5.62 1.56 -0.05
CA PHE A 181 6.87 0.83 0.06
C PHE A 181 7.00 0.32 1.49
N THR A 182 7.35 -0.96 1.66
CA THR A 182 7.61 -1.54 2.98
C THR A 182 8.91 -2.31 2.99
N ALA A 183 9.81 -1.99 3.91
CA ALA A 183 11.04 -2.73 4.18
C ALA A 183 11.36 -2.66 5.68
N ALA A 184 11.93 -3.73 6.23
CA ALA A 184 12.26 -3.84 7.66
C ALA A 184 11.09 -3.47 8.61
N SER A 185 9.86 -3.85 8.24
CA SER A 185 8.62 -3.51 8.96
C SER A 185 8.25 -2.02 9.03
N LEU A 186 8.91 -1.17 8.24
CA LEU A 186 8.60 0.25 8.10
C LEU A 186 7.89 0.48 6.77
N SER A 187 6.77 1.20 6.79
CA SER A 187 6.01 1.55 5.58
C SER A 187 5.99 3.05 5.34
N ILE A 188 6.25 3.45 4.10
CA ILE A 188 6.21 4.83 3.63
C ILE A 188 5.35 4.92 2.37
N ALA A 189 4.88 6.13 2.05
CA ALA A 189 4.17 6.39 0.80
C ALA A 189 5.14 6.96 -0.25
N ILE A 190 5.13 6.39 -1.45
CA ILE A 190 5.84 6.89 -2.63
C ILE A 190 4.79 7.38 -3.63
N LEU A 191 4.99 8.61 -4.12
CA LEU A 191 4.14 9.26 -5.11
C LEU A 191 4.98 9.61 -6.34
N ASN A 192 4.52 9.21 -7.52
CA ASN A 192 5.05 9.69 -8.79
C ASN A 192 4.13 10.79 -9.33
N ILE A 193 4.57 12.04 -9.22
CA ILE A 193 3.81 13.23 -9.61
C ILE A 193 4.69 14.04 -10.54
N GLU A 194 4.62 13.70 -11.83
CA GLU A 194 5.49 14.25 -12.87
C GLU A 194 5.62 15.80 -12.77
N PRO A 195 6.85 16.34 -12.89
CA PRO A 195 8.10 15.64 -13.19
C PRO A 195 8.85 15.13 -11.94
N PHE A 196 8.20 15.07 -10.77
CA PHE A 196 8.87 14.83 -9.49
C PHE A 196 8.40 13.54 -8.80
N TYR A 197 9.25 13.03 -7.92
CA TYR A 197 8.89 11.96 -6.99
C TYR A 197 8.77 12.50 -5.58
N TYR A 198 7.84 11.96 -4.80
CA TYR A 198 7.68 12.33 -3.40
C TYR A 198 7.66 11.10 -2.51
N VAL A 199 8.23 11.25 -1.31
CA VAL A 199 8.15 10.28 -0.23
C VAL A 199 7.49 10.94 0.95
N PHE A 200 6.42 10.36 1.46
CA PHE A 200 5.91 10.71 2.78
C PHE A 200 6.37 9.65 3.78
N ASP A 201 7.20 10.09 4.72
CA ASP A 201 7.77 9.26 5.78
C ASP A 201 7.24 9.74 7.13
N SER A 202 6.46 8.88 7.78
CA SER A 202 5.83 9.19 9.07
C SER A 202 6.75 8.99 10.29
N HIS A 203 7.94 8.42 10.08
CA HIS A 203 8.88 8.09 11.13
C HIS A 203 9.70 9.30 11.60
N SER A 204 10.53 9.07 12.61
CA SER A 204 11.45 10.08 13.15
C SER A 204 12.57 10.36 12.15
N ARG A 205 12.52 11.53 11.50
CA ARG A 205 13.54 12.00 10.54
C ARG A 205 14.16 13.35 10.90
N ASP A 206 15.44 13.52 10.57
CA ASP A 206 16.19 14.75 10.79
C ASP A 206 15.92 15.81 9.71
N GLU A 207 16.77 16.84 9.63
CA GLU A 207 16.66 17.93 8.65
C GLU A 207 17.06 17.54 7.22
N ALA A 208 17.89 16.50 7.06
CA ALA A 208 18.22 15.90 5.77
C ALA A 208 17.22 14.80 5.37
N GLY A 209 16.23 14.54 6.23
CA GLY A 209 15.29 13.45 6.06
C GLY A 209 15.83 12.09 6.49
N MET A 210 17.02 12.02 7.10
CA MET A 210 17.70 10.82 7.60
C MET A 210 17.14 10.33 8.94
N HIS A 211 17.48 9.11 9.36
CA HIS A 211 17.08 8.58 10.67
C HIS A 211 17.47 9.54 11.80
N ALA A 212 16.50 9.88 12.64
CA ALA A 212 16.71 10.70 13.81
C ALA A 212 16.24 10.01 15.09
N GLU A 213 16.86 10.36 16.21
CA GLU A 213 16.38 9.96 17.53
C GLU A 213 14.91 10.39 17.73
N PRO A 214 14.05 9.52 18.31
CA PRO A 214 12.62 9.81 18.46
C PRO A 214 12.29 11.10 19.23
N THR A 215 13.20 11.62 20.04
CA THR A 215 12.97 12.84 20.83
C THR A 215 13.10 14.13 20.01
N VAL A 216 13.77 14.08 18.84
CA VAL A 216 14.09 15.26 18.02
C VAL A 216 13.59 15.16 16.58
N GLY A 217 13.37 13.94 16.08
CA GLY A 217 12.95 13.75 14.71
C GLY A 217 11.49 14.11 14.46
N ARG A 218 11.16 14.30 13.18
CA ARG A 218 9.82 14.67 12.71
C ARG A 218 9.48 13.86 11.47
N ALA A 219 8.19 13.65 11.24
CA ALA A 219 7.72 13.13 9.95
C ALA A 219 8.00 14.16 8.85
N CYS A 220 8.15 13.70 7.62
CA CYS A 220 8.43 14.58 6.50
C CYS A 220 7.82 14.11 5.17
N LEU A 221 7.58 15.10 4.30
CA LEU A 221 7.42 14.90 2.87
C LEU A 221 8.73 15.33 2.19
N LEU A 222 9.36 14.40 1.47
CA LEU A 222 10.58 14.63 0.70
C LEU A 222 10.23 14.68 -0.79
N LYS A 223 10.91 15.55 -1.54
CA LYS A 223 10.75 15.70 -2.99
C LYS A 223 12.06 15.38 -3.70
N PHE A 224 12.01 14.63 -4.80
CA PHE A 224 13.16 14.24 -5.61
C PHE A 224 12.97 14.64 -7.06
N HIS A 225 14.08 15.02 -7.72
CA HIS A 225 14.08 15.45 -9.12
C HIS A 225 13.97 14.27 -10.10
N ASP A 226 14.56 13.14 -9.73
CA ASP A 226 14.69 11.96 -10.58
C ASP A 226 14.61 10.69 -9.75
N LEU A 227 14.38 9.58 -10.45
CA LEU A 227 14.23 8.25 -9.85
C LEU A 227 15.52 7.80 -9.16
N PHE A 228 16.68 8.09 -9.76
CA PHE A 228 17.98 7.74 -9.20
C PHE A 228 18.16 8.33 -7.79
N SER A 229 17.77 9.60 -7.61
CA SER A 229 17.83 10.29 -6.32
C SER A 229 16.90 9.68 -5.28
N LEU A 230 15.68 9.32 -5.68
CA LEU A 230 14.73 8.60 -4.81
C LEU A 230 15.29 7.23 -4.40
N VAL A 231 15.79 6.45 -5.35
CA VAL A 231 16.32 5.10 -5.10
C VAL A 231 17.53 5.15 -4.17
N ASN A 232 18.48 6.07 -4.41
CA ASN A 232 19.63 6.24 -3.53
C ASN A 232 19.24 6.69 -2.13
N TYR A 233 18.25 7.60 -2.02
CA TYR A 233 17.69 7.95 -0.72
C TYR A 233 17.21 6.69 -0.01
N LEU A 234 16.33 5.88 -0.61
CA LEU A 234 15.80 4.68 0.03
C LEU A 234 16.91 3.66 0.40
N LEU A 235 17.88 3.42 -0.49
CA LEU A 235 19.01 2.51 -0.23
C LEU A 235 19.91 2.95 0.93
N ASN A 236 19.99 4.25 1.24
CA ASN A 236 20.78 4.75 2.37
C ASN A 236 20.13 4.47 3.74
N PHE A 237 18.83 4.16 3.81
CA PHE A 237 18.12 3.91 5.06
C PHE A 237 17.99 2.42 5.36
N TYR A 238 17.69 1.65 4.33
CA TYR A 238 17.46 0.23 4.48
C TYR A 238 18.77 -0.50 4.22
N ILE A 239 19.15 -1.37 5.16
CA ILE A 239 20.39 -2.15 5.12
C ILE A 239 20.47 -2.92 3.78
N ASN A 240 21.67 -3.06 3.23
CA ASN A 240 21.95 -4.01 2.17
C ASN A 240 21.37 -5.39 2.57
N ASP A 241 20.72 -6.08 1.63
CA ASP A 241 20.00 -7.34 1.84
C ASP A 241 18.64 -7.27 2.53
N ALA A 242 18.14 -6.09 2.89
CA ALA A 242 16.77 -5.97 3.36
C ALA A 242 15.78 -6.37 2.23
N GLU A 243 14.84 -7.25 2.54
CA GLU A 243 13.70 -7.50 1.66
C GLU A 243 12.74 -6.31 1.69
N PHE A 244 12.16 -6.01 0.53
CA PHE A 244 11.14 -4.97 0.40
C PHE A 244 9.93 -5.48 -0.39
N ASN A 245 8.80 -4.81 -0.17
CA ASN A 245 7.60 -4.95 -0.96
C ASN A 245 7.17 -3.58 -1.50
N LEU A 246 6.78 -3.55 -2.76
CA LEU A 246 6.12 -2.42 -3.41
C LEU A 246 4.66 -2.78 -3.61
N PHE A 247 3.77 -2.10 -2.88
CA PHE A 247 2.33 -2.31 -2.96
C PHE A 247 1.69 -1.19 -3.78
N PRO A 248 1.34 -1.43 -5.06
CA PRO A 248 0.61 -0.46 -5.87
C PRO A 248 -0.81 -0.29 -5.33
N ILE A 249 -1.18 0.96 -5.06
CA ILE A 249 -2.47 1.31 -4.47
C ILE A 249 -3.33 2.07 -5.46
N ILE A 250 -4.53 1.55 -5.73
CA ILE A 250 -5.59 2.23 -6.45
C ILE A 250 -6.46 2.97 -5.44
N ILE A 251 -6.73 4.24 -5.69
CA ILE A 251 -7.52 5.08 -4.78
C ILE A 251 -8.65 5.74 -5.53
N GLN A 252 -9.85 5.55 -5.02
CA GLN A 252 -11.04 6.26 -5.47
C GLN A 252 -11.43 7.30 -4.42
N ALA A 253 -11.70 8.52 -4.86
CA ALA A 253 -12.16 9.61 -3.99
C ALA A 253 -13.52 10.13 -4.46
N SER A 254 -14.42 10.37 -3.52
CA SER A 254 -15.75 10.94 -3.77
C SER A 254 -16.04 12.06 -2.79
N GLN A 255 -16.45 13.22 -3.30
CA GLN A 255 -16.83 14.34 -2.45
C GLN A 255 -18.19 14.10 -1.81
N ILE A 256 -18.27 14.30 -0.50
CA ILE A 256 -19.49 14.18 0.30
C ILE A 256 -20.16 15.56 0.36
N LEU A 257 -21.39 15.63 -0.12
CA LEU A 257 -22.18 16.87 -0.09
C LEU A 257 -22.77 17.12 1.31
N PRO A 258 -22.90 18.39 1.75
CA PRO A 258 -23.29 18.75 3.13
C PRO A 258 -24.63 18.18 3.62
N ASN A 259 -25.55 17.85 2.71
CA ASN A 259 -26.90 17.39 3.03
C ASN A 259 -27.09 15.87 2.91
N PHE A 260 -25.99 15.10 2.82
CA PHE A 260 -26.06 13.65 2.66
C PHE A 260 -26.06 12.94 4.02
N ASN A 261 -27.06 12.08 4.29
CA ASN A 261 -27.13 11.30 5.52
C ASN A 261 -26.12 10.14 5.51
N PHE A 262 -25.15 10.19 6.42
CA PHE A 262 -23.98 9.31 6.48
C PHE A 262 -24.27 7.84 6.81
N GLN A 263 -25.38 7.52 7.49
CA GLN A 263 -25.69 6.13 7.86
C GLN A 263 -25.89 5.22 6.63
N ASN A 264 -26.27 5.80 5.49
CA ASN A 264 -26.58 5.03 4.28
C ASN A 264 -25.37 4.81 3.35
N TYR A 265 -24.31 5.62 3.42
CA TYR A 265 -23.20 5.56 2.43
C TYR A 265 -22.34 4.30 2.59
N PHE A 266 -21.97 3.97 3.83
CA PHE A 266 -21.16 2.78 4.12
C PHE A 266 -21.97 1.49 3.97
N CYS A 267 -23.29 1.53 4.23
CA CYS A 267 -24.15 0.37 4.01
C CYS A 267 -24.33 0.07 2.52
N LEU A 268 -24.41 1.11 1.67
CA LEU A 268 -24.47 0.94 0.22
C LEU A 268 -23.16 0.39 -0.37
N SER A 269 -21.99 0.91 0.04
CA SER A 269 -20.71 0.45 -0.51
C SER A 269 -20.36 -0.99 -0.10
N MET A 270 -20.73 -1.42 1.12
CA MET A 270 -20.59 -2.83 1.52
C MET A 270 -21.55 -3.76 0.77
N ASN A 271 -22.78 -3.31 0.48
CA ASN A 271 -23.75 -4.11 -0.30
C ASN A 271 -23.36 -4.21 -1.78
N ILE A 272 -22.75 -3.18 -2.37
CA ILE A 272 -22.25 -3.24 -3.75
C ILE A 272 -21.08 -4.24 -3.84
N ALA A 273 -20.11 -4.17 -2.93
CA ALA A 273 -18.96 -5.07 -2.90
C ALA A 273 -19.32 -6.55 -2.65
N SER A 274 -20.44 -6.82 -1.99
CA SER A 274 -20.95 -8.19 -1.78
C SER A 274 -21.91 -8.67 -2.89
N SER A 275 -22.29 -7.80 -3.82
CA SER A 275 -23.20 -8.11 -4.95
C SER A 275 -22.50 -8.27 -6.29
N THR A 276 -21.20 -7.96 -6.39
CA THR A 276 -20.39 -8.25 -7.58
C THR A 276 -20.01 -9.73 -7.62
N THR A 277 -20.98 -10.58 -7.91
CA THR A 277 -20.70 -11.88 -8.53
C THR A 277 -20.12 -11.64 -9.92
N PHE A 278 -18.94 -12.21 -10.17
CA PHE A 278 -18.32 -12.30 -11.49
C PHE A 278 -19.36 -12.69 -12.55
N VAL A 279 -19.58 -11.81 -13.52
CA VAL A 279 -20.25 -12.17 -14.78
C VAL A 279 -19.15 -12.26 -15.82
N GLU A 280 -18.97 -13.44 -16.41
CA GLU A 280 -17.99 -13.66 -17.47
C GLU A 280 -18.22 -12.72 -18.67
N PRO A 281 -17.15 -12.31 -19.37
CA PRO A 281 -17.23 -11.35 -20.46
C PRO A 281 -17.80 -12.03 -21.71
N GLY A 282 -19.13 -12.00 -21.86
CA GLY A 282 -19.73 -12.68 -23.01
C GLY A 282 -21.23 -12.52 -23.23
N ARG A 283 -21.91 -11.49 -22.69
CA ARG A 283 -23.26 -11.12 -23.17
C ARG A 283 -23.70 -9.76 -22.61
N VAL A 284 -23.67 -8.72 -23.42
CA VAL A 284 -24.32 -7.44 -23.07
C VAL A 284 -25.79 -7.55 -23.48
N GLU A 285 -26.67 -7.89 -22.55
CA GLU A 285 -28.11 -7.68 -22.75
C GLU A 285 -28.46 -6.27 -22.26
N ARG A 286 -28.90 -5.42 -23.21
CA ARG A 286 -29.48 -4.10 -22.93
C ARG A 286 -30.75 -4.30 -22.12
N ILE A 287 -30.75 -3.86 -20.86
CA ILE A 287 -31.99 -3.72 -20.09
C ILE A 287 -32.52 -2.30 -20.34
N CYS A 288 -33.47 -2.19 -21.25
CA CYS A 288 -34.35 -1.01 -21.35
C CYS A 288 -35.44 -1.15 -20.29
N ILE A 289 -35.59 -0.16 -19.42
CA ILE A 289 -36.74 -0.06 -18.51
C ILE A 289 -37.75 0.87 -19.18
N ASP A 290 -38.75 0.30 -19.84
CA ASP A 290 -39.95 1.05 -20.19
C ASP A 290 -40.82 1.19 -18.95
N GLY A 291 -41.16 2.44 -18.65
CA GLY A 291 -42.02 2.78 -17.54
C GLY A 291 -43.46 2.42 -17.87
N ASP A 292 -43.95 1.33 -17.30
CA ASP A 292 -45.36 1.22 -16.93
C ASP A 292 -45.55 0.25 -15.76
N ASN A 293 -46.24 0.74 -14.75
CA ASN A 293 -46.66 0.01 -13.57
C ASN A 293 -47.61 -1.13 -13.98
N ASN A 294 -47.21 -2.39 -13.84
CA ASN A 294 -48.13 -3.46 -13.45
C ASN A 294 -47.41 -4.74 -12.97
N LEU A 295 -47.83 -5.20 -11.79
CA LEU A 295 -47.45 -6.46 -11.16
C LEU A 295 -47.91 -7.65 -12.01
N SER A 296 -46.99 -8.55 -12.37
CA SER A 296 -47.34 -9.95 -12.62
C SER A 296 -46.25 -10.90 -12.14
N ARG A 297 -46.73 -12.01 -11.56
CA ARG A 297 -45.98 -13.04 -10.82
C ARG A 297 -44.94 -13.75 -11.69
N ALA A 298 -43.73 -13.91 -11.17
CA ALA A 298 -42.82 -14.98 -11.56
C ALA A 298 -42.29 -15.70 -10.30
N SER A 299 -42.32 -17.02 -10.37
CA SER A 299 -42.15 -18.00 -9.30
C SER A 299 -40.76 -18.05 -8.68
N ILE A 300 -40.68 -17.96 -7.35
CA ILE A 300 -39.48 -18.22 -6.55
C ILE A 300 -39.39 -19.73 -6.24
N ARG A 301 -38.34 -20.40 -6.73
CA ARG A 301 -37.92 -21.71 -6.17
C ARG A 301 -37.09 -21.45 -4.92
N ARG A 302 -37.53 -22.02 -3.80
CA ARG A 302 -36.85 -22.00 -2.51
C ARG A 302 -35.74 -23.05 -2.47
N THR A 303 -34.58 -22.66 -1.94
CA THR A 303 -33.59 -23.55 -1.29
C THR A 303 -33.16 -22.92 0.04
N PRO A 304 -32.75 -23.72 1.04
CA PRO A 304 -33.04 -23.42 2.45
C PRO A 304 -32.04 -22.45 3.10
N LEU A 305 -32.58 -21.62 3.99
CA LEU A 305 -31.86 -20.78 4.94
C LEU A 305 -31.16 -21.62 6.02
N ILE A 306 -29.88 -21.33 6.27
CA ILE A 306 -29.27 -21.51 7.59
C ILE A 306 -29.57 -20.22 8.37
N THR A 307 -30.32 -20.36 9.45
CA THR A 307 -30.75 -19.29 10.35
C THR A 307 -29.65 -18.91 11.34
N SER A 308 -29.23 -17.64 11.35
CA SER A 308 -29.10 -16.82 12.56
C SER A 308 -28.49 -15.45 12.24
N ALA A 309 -29.35 -14.45 12.08
CA ALA A 309 -28.98 -13.05 12.35
C ALA A 309 -30.24 -12.28 12.73
N GLN A 310 -30.20 -11.66 13.90
CA GLN A 310 -31.27 -10.86 14.49
C GLN A 310 -31.69 -9.72 13.56
N MET A 311 -33.01 -9.55 13.43
CA MET A 311 -33.66 -8.40 12.80
C MET A 311 -33.23 -7.11 13.51
N CYS A 312 -32.65 -6.17 12.77
CA CYS A 312 -32.77 -4.74 13.06
C CYS A 312 -33.79 -4.18 12.07
N SER A 313 -34.95 -3.75 12.57
CA SER A 313 -35.99 -3.07 11.80
C SER A 313 -35.56 -1.64 11.45
N GLY A 314 -35.34 -1.38 10.16
CA GLY A 314 -35.22 -0.03 9.58
C GLY A 314 -36.44 0.33 8.71
N PRO A 315 -36.75 1.63 8.50
CA PRO A 315 -37.97 2.07 7.83
C PRO A 315 -37.98 1.80 6.32
N SER A 316 -39.18 1.78 5.73
CA SER A 316 -39.44 1.32 4.36
C SER A 316 -38.76 2.15 3.27
N LEU A 317 -38.26 1.43 2.26
CA LEU A 317 -37.46 1.91 1.12
C LEU A 317 -38.32 2.44 -0.03
N ASP A 318 -39.31 3.29 0.24
CA ASP A 318 -40.09 3.92 -0.83
C ASP A 318 -39.79 5.41 -0.92
N LYS A 319 -39.27 5.80 -2.10
CA LYS A 319 -38.99 7.16 -2.62
C LYS A 319 -37.60 7.73 -2.33
N ILE A 320 -36.59 7.25 -3.05
CA ILE A 320 -35.45 8.10 -3.41
C ILE A 320 -35.17 7.94 -4.91
N LYS A 321 -35.59 8.93 -5.72
CA LYS A 321 -35.08 9.12 -7.08
C LYS A 321 -33.70 9.76 -6.97
N LEU A 322 -32.62 8.97 -7.12
CA LEU A 322 -31.26 9.49 -7.26
C LEU A 322 -30.98 9.77 -8.74
N THR A 323 -30.78 11.05 -9.08
CA THR A 323 -30.17 11.43 -10.36
C THR A 323 -28.66 11.48 -10.16
N LEU A 324 -27.96 10.38 -10.45
CA LEU A 324 -26.51 10.37 -10.54
C LEU A 324 -26.10 11.10 -11.83
N ARG A 325 -25.56 12.31 -11.71
CA ARG A 325 -24.77 12.91 -12.80
C ARG A 325 -23.33 12.44 -12.65
N SER A 326 -22.88 11.57 -13.56
CA SER A 326 -21.47 11.29 -13.73
C SER A 326 -20.76 12.57 -14.17
N CYS A 327 -19.94 13.16 -13.30
CA CYS A 327 -18.97 14.17 -13.72
C CYS A 327 -17.73 13.43 -14.22
N HIS A 328 -17.65 13.20 -15.54
CA HIS A 328 -16.38 12.87 -16.19
C HIS A 328 -15.51 14.13 -16.17
N TRP A 329 -14.45 14.11 -15.37
CA TRP A 329 -13.33 15.02 -15.57
C TRP A 329 -12.39 14.38 -16.59
N THR A 330 -12.55 14.74 -17.87
CA THR A 330 -11.48 14.55 -18.84
C THR A 330 -10.40 15.59 -18.55
N ALA A 331 -9.22 15.11 -18.16
CA ALA A 331 -8.02 15.93 -18.18
C ALA A 331 -7.81 16.40 -19.63
N ARG A 332 -7.91 17.71 -19.87
CA ARG A 332 -7.49 18.30 -21.14
C ARG A 332 -5.97 18.38 -21.12
N THR A 333 -5.32 17.65 -22.02
CA THR A 333 -4.06 18.06 -22.65
C THR A 333 -4.32 19.19 -23.63
#